data_AF-A0A941XJB8-F1
#
_entry.id   AF-A0A941XJB8-F1
#
_cell.length_a   1.000
_cell.length_b   1.000
_cell.length_c   1.000
_cell.angle_alpha   90.00
_cell.angle_beta   90.00
_cell.angle_gamma   90.00
#
_symmetry.space_group_name_H-M   'P 1'
#
loop_
_entity.id
_entity.type
_entity.pdbx_description
1 polymer ?
#
loop_
_entity_poly.entity_id
_entity_poly.type
_entity_poly.pdbx_seq_one_letter_code
_entity_poly.pdbx_strand_id
1 'polypeptide(L)'
;TALHAPSLLISSIKRYSTLGTENFEEKNGNNRWSLLVSIPVHLLFRHNFRRLSGLQAKANVYKCGDHLSEPHFLSWYPIDTVQPNFHVPQFFTDIEFQ
;
A
#
# COMPACT_ATOMS: atom_id res chain seq x y z
N THR A 1 -21.51 -4.05 -4.49
CA THR A 1 -20.35 -4.12 -5.39
C THR A 1 -19.37 -3.01 -5.02
N ALA A 2 -18.07 -3.31 -4.97
CA ALA A 2 -17.07 -2.27 -4.75
C ALA A 2 -17.02 -1.36 -5.99
N LEU A 3 -17.11 -0.04 -5.79
CA LEU A 3 -16.85 0.91 -6.86
C LEU A 3 -15.34 0.95 -7.10
N HIS A 4 -14.92 0.58 -8.30
CA HIS A 4 -13.53 0.57 -8.74
C HIS A 4 -13.18 1.86 -9.50
N ALA A 5 -11.93 2.32 -9.38
CA ALA A 5 -11.44 3.41 -10.20
C ALA A 5 -11.34 2.97 -11.67
N PRO A 6 -11.59 3.87 -12.65
CA PRO A 6 -11.33 3.61 -14.06
C PRO A 6 -9.87 3.16 -14.31
N SER A 7 -9.65 2.23 -15.22
CA SER A 7 -8.31 1.70 -15.55
C SER A 7 -7.32 2.80 -15.97
N LEU A 8 -7.82 3.83 -16.67
CA LEU A 8 -7.00 4.98 -17.05
C LEU A 8 -6.44 5.71 -15.82
N LEU A 9 -7.23 5.86 -14.76
CA LEU A 9 -6.73 6.44 -13.51
C LEU A 9 -5.67 5.52 -12.89
N ILE A 10 -5.94 4.22 -12.77
CA ILE A 10 -4.98 3.25 -12.20
C ILE A 10 -3.63 3.26 -12.93
N SER A 11 -3.64 3.45 -14.26
CA SER A 11 -2.41 3.53 -15.06
C SER A 11 -1.48 4.70 -14.69
N SER A 12 -2.01 5.74 -14.02
CA SER A 12 -1.22 6.89 -13.56
C SER A 12 -0.32 6.59 -12.34
N ILE A 13 -0.54 5.46 -11.65
CA ILE A 13 0.28 5.04 -10.51
C ILE A 13 1.66 4.64 -11.01
N LYS A 14 2.69 5.40 -10.64
CA LYS A 14 4.08 5.08 -10.98
C LYS A 14 4.67 4.13 -9.94
N ARG A 15 5.44 3.15 -10.42
CA ARG A 15 6.08 2.11 -9.61
C ARG A 15 7.53 2.01 -10.04
N TYR A 16 8.45 2.12 -9.10
CA TYR A 16 9.88 1.99 -9.33
C TYR A 16 10.41 0.89 -8.41
N SER A 17 10.82 -0.23 -9.00
CA SER A 17 11.25 -1.43 -8.28
C SER A 17 12.68 -1.77 -8.67
N THR A 18 13.51 -2.15 -7.68
CA THR A 18 14.85 -2.69 -7.95
C THR A 18 14.80 -4.11 -8.53
N LEU A 19 13.62 -4.75 -8.56
CA LEU A 19 13.42 -6.11 -9.07
C LEU A 19 12.84 -6.14 -10.51
N GLY A 20 12.68 -4.97 -11.14
CA GLY A 20 12.04 -4.84 -12.45
C GLY A 20 10.50 -4.85 -12.38
N THR A 21 9.85 -5.03 -13.53
CA THR A 21 8.39 -4.96 -13.69
C THR A 21 7.73 -6.27 -14.10
N GLU A 22 8.54 -7.27 -14.45
CA GLU A 22 8.06 -8.59 -14.84
C GLU A 22 7.73 -9.44 -13.61
N ASN A 23 6.76 -10.34 -13.77
CA ASN A 23 6.48 -11.34 -12.74
C ASN A 23 7.61 -12.37 -12.69
N PHE A 24 7.86 -12.90 -11.50
CA PHE A 24 8.86 -13.94 -11.29
C PHE A 24 8.46 -14.82 -10.10
N GLU A 25 8.93 -16.07 -10.13
CA GLU A 25 8.77 -17.03 -9.02
C GLU A 25 9.60 -16.63 -7.80
N GLU A 26 9.24 -17.16 -6.63
CA GLU A 26 10.00 -16.93 -5.39
C GLU A 26 11.50 -17.20 -5.57
N LYS A 27 12.33 -16.26 -5.10
CA LYS A 27 13.80 -16.32 -5.20
C LYS A 27 14.40 -16.56 -3.83
N ASN A 28 15.38 -17.46 -3.76
CA ASN A 28 16.16 -17.72 -2.54
C ASN A 28 17.42 -16.85 -2.49
N GLY A 29 17.89 -16.55 -1.27
CA GLY A 29 19.17 -15.87 -1.03
C GLY A 29 19.04 -14.41 -0.63
N ASN A 30 19.92 -13.54 -1.15
CA ASN A 30 19.97 -12.12 -0.79
C ASN A 30 18.83 -11.33 -1.47
N ASN A 31 17.66 -11.33 -0.84
CA ASN A 31 16.45 -10.70 -1.34
C ASN A 31 16.30 -9.24 -0.88
N ARG A 32 17.37 -8.44 -0.95
CA ARG A 32 17.28 -7.00 -0.69
C ARG A 32 16.67 -6.30 -1.90
N TRP A 33 15.55 -5.61 -1.68
CA TRP A 33 14.87 -4.84 -2.71
C TRP A 33 14.28 -3.56 -2.15
N SER A 34 13.92 -2.65 -3.05
CA SER A 34 13.18 -1.44 -2.71
C SER A 34 12.09 -1.20 -3.76
N LEU A 35 10.97 -0.68 -3.30
CA LEU A 35 9.83 -0.27 -4.12
C LEU A 35 9.42 1.13 -3.73
N LEU A 36 9.37 2.02 -4.72
CA LEU A 36 8.75 3.34 -4.60
C LEU A 36 7.46 3.35 -5.40
N VAL A 37 6.38 3.80 -4.77
CA VAL A 37 5.08 4.01 -5.42
C VAL A 37 4.70 5.48 -5.34
N SER A 38 4.36 6.07 -6.48
CA SER A 38 3.82 7.42 -6.56
C SER A 38 2.34 7.35 -6.94
N ILE A 39 1.47 7.77 -6.02
CA ILE A 39 0.02 7.74 -6.16
C ILE A 39 -0.48 9.18 -6.34
N PRO A 40 -0.97 9.56 -7.53
CA PRO A 40 -1.57 10.87 -7.74
C PRO A 40 -2.78 11.12 -6.83
N VAL A 41 -2.90 12.34 -6.28
CA VAL A 41 -3.97 12.69 -5.32
C VAL A 41 -5.39 12.48 -5.87
N HIS A 42 -5.59 12.68 -7.17
CA HIS A 42 -6.89 12.49 -7.83
C HIS A 42 -7.34 11.02 -7.87
N LEU A 43 -6.47 10.07 -7.52
CA LEU A 43 -6.84 8.66 -7.33
C LEU A 43 -7.64 8.38 -6.08
N LEU A 44 -7.71 9.34 -5.15
CA LEU A 44 -8.70 9.31 -4.07
C LEU A 44 -10.10 9.67 -4.62
N PHE A 45 -10.52 9.03 -5.71
CA PHE A 45 -11.59 9.41 -6.63
C PHE A 45 -13.00 9.49 -6.02
N ARG A 46 -13.19 8.92 -4.82
CA ARG A 46 -14.42 9.08 -4.04
C ARG A 46 -14.50 10.41 -3.30
N HIS A 47 -13.43 11.19 -3.33
CA HIS A 47 -13.29 12.51 -2.75
C HIS A 47 -12.75 13.47 -3.81
N ASN A 48 -12.91 14.77 -3.60
CA ASN A 48 -12.43 15.80 -4.53
C ASN A 48 -11.17 16.49 -4.01
N PHE A 49 -10.11 15.72 -3.77
CA PHE A 49 -8.84 16.27 -3.28
C PHE A 49 -8.04 16.91 -4.43
N ARG A 50 -7.63 18.17 -4.25
CA ARG A 50 -6.74 18.88 -5.18
C ARG A 50 -5.28 18.91 -4.74
N ARG A 51 -5.05 18.84 -3.42
CA ARG A 51 -3.74 18.86 -2.76
C ARG A 51 -3.83 18.09 -1.45
N LEU A 52 -2.69 17.60 -0.97
CA LEU A 52 -2.59 16.92 0.32
C LEU A 52 -2.03 17.83 1.41
N SER A 53 -1.28 18.89 1.09
CA SER A 53 -0.71 19.80 2.09
C SER A 53 -1.76 20.33 3.07
N GLY A 54 -1.45 20.22 4.36
CA GLY A 54 -2.32 20.51 5.51
C GLY A 54 -3.36 19.43 5.83
N LEU A 55 -3.40 18.32 5.09
CA LEU A 55 -4.35 17.24 5.36
C LEU A 55 -3.88 16.41 6.56
N GLN A 56 -4.73 16.34 7.58
CA GLN A 56 -4.64 15.32 8.60
C GLN A 56 -5.37 14.06 8.11
N ALA A 57 -4.68 12.93 8.15
CA ALA A 57 -5.22 11.65 7.74
C ALA A 57 -4.83 10.56 8.74
N LYS A 58 -5.47 9.41 8.62
CA LYS A 58 -5.10 8.18 9.32
C LYS A 58 -4.60 7.16 8.31
N ALA A 59 -3.46 6.54 8.58
CA ALA A 59 -2.86 5.55 7.68
C ALA A 59 -2.12 4.44 8.44
N ASN A 60 -1.83 3.36 7.72
CA ASN A 60 -0.88 2.32 8.10
C ASN A 60 -0.26 1.74 6.81
N VAL A 61 0.86 1.04 6.91
CA VAL A 61 1.59 0.44 5.79
C VAL A 61 1.91 -1.00 6.12
N TYR A 62 1.78 -1.90 5.15
CA TYR A 62 1.83 -3.35 5.37
C TYR A 62 2.84 -4.04 4.48
N LYS A 63 3.34 -5.19 4.94
CA LYS A 63 4.04 -6.19 4.12
C LYS A 63 3.40 -7.55 4.36
N CYS A 64 2.99 -8.21 3.28
CA CYS A 64 2.48 -9.58 3.33
C CYS A 64 3.12 -10.48 2.26
N GLY A 65 2.85 -11.77 2.36
CA GLY A 65 3.47 -12.81 1.54
C GLY A 65 2.75 -14.15 1.70
N ASP A 66 1.43 -14.14 1.56
CA ASP A 66 0.51 -15.24 1.91
C ASP A 66 0.82 -16.56 1.18
N HIS A 67 1.38 -16.46 -0.03
CA HIS A 67 1.72 -17.60 -0.90
C HIS A 67 3.23 -17.85 -1.03
N LEU A 68 4.06 -17.20 -0.22
CA LEU A 68 5.48 -17.52 -0.14
C LEU A 68 5.70 -18.78 0.70
N SER A 69 6.86 -19.40 0.54
CA SER A 69 7.29 -20.54 1.36
C SER A 69 7.16 -20.29 2.87
N GLU A 70 7.43 -19.05 3.30
CA GLU A 70 7.26 -18.57 4.67
C GLU A 70 6.23 -17.42 4.73
N PRO A 71 4.94 -17.70 5.00
CA PRO A 71 3.91 -16.68 5.10
C PRO A 71 4.17 -15.69 6.24
N HIS A 72 3.89 -14.42 6.00
CA HIS A 72 4.12 -13.37 6.99
C HIS A 72 3.20 -12.17 6.80
N PHE A 73 2.93 -11.46 7.90
CA PHE A 73 2.04 -10.30 7.97
C PHE A 73 2.66 -9.26 8.91
N LEU A 74 3.10 -8.14 8.37
CA LEU A 74 3.74 -7.06 9.13
C LEU A 74 3.01 -5.74 8.87
N SER A 75 2.97 -4.89 9.90
CA SER A 75 2.43 -3.53 9.82
C SER A 75 3.41 -2.52 10.40
N TRP A 76 3.31 -1.26 9.96
CA TRP A 76 4.07 -0.15 10.52
C TRP A 76 3.58 0.20 11.93
N TYR A 77 2.26 0.37 12.09
CA TYR A 77 1.63 0.55 13.41
C TYR A 77 0.97 -0.77 13.86
N PRO A 78 1.05 -1.15 15.15
CA PRO A 78 0.51 -2.42 15.65
C PRO A 78 -1.00 -2.58 15.38
N ILE A 79 -1.41 -3.81 15.06
CA ILE A 79 -2.80 -4.20 14.89
C ILE A 79 -3.08 -5.33 15.88
N ASP A 80 -4.07 -5.15 16.75
CA ASP A 80 -4.45 -6.13 17.77
C ASP A 80 -5.76 -6.82 17.35
N THR A 81 -5.63 -7.84 16.50
CA THR A 81 -6.75 -8.67 16.03
C THR A 81 -6.39 -10.14 16.18
N VAL A 82 -7.40 -10.98 16.43
CA VAL A 82 -7.22 -12.43 16.64
C VAL A 82 -6.57 -13.13 15.45
N GLN A 83 -6.89 -12.68 14.23
CA GLN A 83 -6.29 -13.17 12.98
C GLN A 83 -5.72 -11.98 12.20
N PRO A 84 -4.73 -12.20 11.31
CA PRO A 84 -4.20 -11.14 10.46
C PRO A 84 -5.31 -10.43 9.67
N ASN A 85 -5.50 -9.14 9.93
CA ASN A 85 -6.49 -8.32 9.25
C ASN A 85 -5.95 -6.90 9.08
N PHE A 86 -5.75 -6.46 7.85
CA PHE A 86 -5.28 -5.10 7.54
C PHE A 86 -6.42 -4.09 7.32
N HIS A 87 -7.67 -4.55 7.18
CA HIS A 87 -8.83 -3.71 6.90
C HIS A 87 -9.52 -3.24 8.19
N VAL A 88 -8.74 -2.69 9.12
CA VAL A 88 -9.18 -2.25 10.45
C VAL A 88 -8.75 -0.81 10.74
N PRO A 89 -9.52 0.21 10.26
CA PRO A 89 -9.15 1.62 10.36
C PRO A 89 -8.89 2.15 11.78
N GLN A 90 -9.43 1.49 12.80
CA GLN A 90 -9.18 1.83 14.21
C GLN A 90 -7.70 1.71 14.64
N PHE A 91 -6.90 0.92 13.92
CA PHE A 91 -5.46 0.73 14.17
C PHE A 91 -4.58 1.57 13.23
N PHE A 92 -5.15 2.56 12.55
CA PHE A 92 -4.37 3.50 11.76
C PHE A 92 -3.79 4.59 12.66
N THR A 93 -2.55 4.98 12.40
CA THR A 93 -1.90 6.11 13.08
C THR A 93 -2.23 7.42 12.36
N ASP A 94 -2.19 8.52 13.11
CA ASP A 94 -2.31 9.86 12.53
C ASP A 94 -1.08 10.19 11.69
N ILE A 95 -1.32 10.83 10.55
CA ILE A 95 -0.32 11.39 9.65
C ILE A 95 -0.73 12.81 9.24
N GLU A 96 0.26 13.65 9.00
CA GLU A 96 0.07 15.01 8.49
C GLU A 96 0.89 15.19 7.22
N PHE A 97 0.23 15.68 6.18
CA PHE A 97 0.89 16.07 4.94
C PHE A 97 1.32 17.53 5.04
N GLN A 98 2.63 17.79 5.00
CA GLN A 98 3.20 19.14 4.97
C GLN A 98 2.89 19.85 3.65
#